data_AF-A0A7W6N0C6-F1
#
_entry.id   AF-A0A7W6N0C6-F1
#
_cell.length_a   1.000
_cell.length_b   1.000
_cell.length_c   1.000
_cell.angle_alpha   90.00
_cell.angle_beta   90.00
_cell.angle_gamma   90.00
#
_symmetry.space_group_name_H-M   'P 1'
#
loop_
_entity.id
_entity.type
_entity.pdbx_description
1 polymer ?
#
loop_
_entity_poly.entity_id
_entity_poly.type
_entity_poly.pdbx_seq_one_letter_code
_entity_poly.pdbx_strand_id
1 'polypeptide(L)'
;MMRTIILLLILGCSILFFGCHDVTVGYLFTENAGYSKDTLYIFSIEGKIEKLEGNLEYLKEFTAELQKELDRLEEDANKLYSKLDEIYDAQDILYDEYYDPATTVARKEELMIEIQKLSDRADELYEQVGEVDQQQADISDQIDNASNELGMDSPNVIKEQIRKYQEQIDFNIPWRTSQIESVLGTEPIIYTVLDAKNTQGNGDKFMEYVHVQGGGLIYVDLGVEKHVPAGAYTVTLEIRNEGRTRIMEDVYTFVIQN
;
A
#
# COMPACT_ATOMS: atom_id res chain seq x y z
N MET A 1 2.85 -42.01 -68.55
CA MET A 1 4.11 -41.66 -67.86
C MET A 1 3.98 -40.50 -66.88
N MET A 2 3.27 -39.39 -67.17
CA MET A 2 3.10 -38.27 -66.20
C MET A 2 2.36 -38.63 -64.90
N ARG A 3 1.33 -39.49 -64.94
CA ARG A 3 0.56 -39.91 -63.74
C ARG A 3 1.39 -40.72 -62.74
N THR A 4 2.29 -41.57 -63.22
CA THR A 4 3.17 -42.38 -62.38
C THR A 4 4.28 -41.55 -61.73
N ILE A 5 4.76 -40.50 -62.42
CA ILE A 5 5.73 -39.55 -61.87
C ILE A 5 5.09 -38.67 -60.78
N ILE A 6 3.83 -38.24 -60.97
CA ILE A 6 3.08 -37.48 -59.95
C ILE A 6 2.83 -38.34 -58.70
N LEU A 7 2.47 -39.62 -58.86
CA LEU A 7 2.30 -40.54 -57.72
C LEU A 7 3.60 -40.81 -56.97
N LEU A 8 4.74 -40.90 -57.67
CA LEU A 8 6.06 -41.05 -57.06
C LEU A 8 6.54 -39.78 -56.35
N LEU A 9 6.18 -38.58 -56.84
CA LEU A 9 6.44 -37.30 -56.17
C LEU A 9 5.61 -37.14 -54.90
N ILE A 10 4.34 -37.54 -54.92
CA ILE A 10 3.46 -37.49 -53.74
C ILE A 10 3.92 -38.50 -52.68
N LEU A 11 4.32 -39.71 -53.08
CA LEU A 11 4.84 -40.75 -52.19
C LEU A 11 6.22 -40.39 -51.62
N GLY A 12 7.06 -39.69 -52.39
CA GLY A 12 8.35 -39.16 -51.94
C GLY A 12 8.23 -37.98 -50.97
N CYS A 13 7.23 -37.10 -51.14
CA CYS A 13 6.97 -35.98 -50.24
C CYS A 13 6.42 -36.42 -48.86
N SER A 14 5.71 -37.54 -48.77
CA SER A 14 5.23 -38.07 -47.48
C SER A 14 6.32 -38.62 -46.56
N ILE A 15 7.52 -38.89 -47.08
CA ILE A 15 8.64 -39.45 -46.29
C ILE A 15 9.45 -38.33 -45.60
N LEU A 16 9.24 -37.06 -45.96
CA LEU A 16 9.96 -35.91 -45.39
C LEU A 16 9.35 -35.36 -44.08
N PHE A 17 8.24 -35.93 -43.59
CA PHE A 17 7.60 -35.51 -42.34
C PHE A 17 7.82 -36.45 -41.15
N PHE A 18 8.73 -37.42 -41.26
CA PHE A 18 9.26 -38.13 -40.08
C PHE A 18 10.45 -37.36 -39.50
N GLY A 19 10.20 -36.13 -39.05
CA GLY A 19 11.06 -35.53 -38.03
C GLY A 19 10.84 -36.31 -36.73
N CYS A 20 11.89 -36.86 -36.13
CA CYS A 20 11.82 -37.38 -34.77
C CYS A 20 11.18 -36.30 -33.89
N HIS A 21 9.98 -36.57 -33.37
CA HIS A 21 9.41 -35.77 -32.30
C HIS A 21 10.15 -36.17 -31.02
N ASP A 22 11.40 -35.73 -30.91
CA ASP A 22 12.09 -35.74 -29.62
C ASP A 22 11.40 -34.65 -28.81
N VAL A 23 10.34 -35.04 -28.08
CA VAL A 23 9.75 -34.17 -27.07
C VAL A 23 10.88 -33.85 -26.10
N THR A 24 11.35 -32.61 -26.13
CA THR A 24 12.32 -32.13 -25.13
C THR A 24 11.66 -32.29 -23.78
N VAL A 25 11.97 -33.39 -23.08
CA VAL A 25 11.43 -33.67 -21.76
C VAL A 25 11.82 -32.49 -20.88
N GLY A 26 10.82 -31.71 -20.45
CA GLY A 26 11.04 -30.57 -19.59
C GLY A 26 11.82 -30.96 -18.34
N TYR A 27 12.46 -30.00 -17.68
CA TYR A 27 13.11 -30.22 -16.38
C TYR A 27 12.30 -29.55 -15.28
N LEU A 28 12.43 -30.04 -14.05
CA LEU A 28 11.84 -29.43 -12.86
C LEU A 28 12.75 -29.72 -11.67
N PHE A 29 13.29 -28.66 -11.08
CA PHE A 29 14.17 -28.68 -9.91
C PHE A 29 13.57 -27.77 -8.83
N THR A 30 13.46 -28.32 -7.63
CA THR A 30 12.90 -27.65 -6.44
C THR A 30 13.80 -27.85 -5.21
N GLU A 31 15.04 -28.30 -5.39
CA GLU A 31 15.95 -28.67 -4.29
C GLU A 31 16.25 -27.49 -3.35
N ASN A 32 16.35 -26.28 -3.91
CA ASN A 32 16.57 -25.04 -3.18
C ASN A 32 15.32 -24.15 -3.15
N ALA A 33 14.15 -24.69 -3.53
CA ALA A 33 12.93 -23.90 -3.59
C ALA A 33 12.39 -23.61 -2.19
N GLY A 34 11.83 -22.42 -2.00
CA GLY A 34 11.26 -22.01 -0.72
C GLY A 34 10.85 -20.55 -0.70
N TYR A 35 10.21 -20.12 0.37
CA TYR A 35 9.87 -18.72 0.59
C TYR A 35 10.90 -18.08 1.51
N SER A 36 11.34 -16.86 1.20
CA SER A 36 12.26 -16.12 2.07
C SER A 36 11.60 -15.71 3.39
N LYS A 37 10.27 -15.55 3.39
CA LYS A 37 9.43 -15.49 4.61
C LYS A 37 8.34 -16.53 4.48
N ASP A 38 8.46 -17.61 5.22
CA ASP A 38 7.59 -18.78 5.18
C ASP A 38 6.41 -18.71 6.15
N THR A 39 6.22 -17.57 6.83
CA THR A 39 5.17 -17.40 7.84
C THR A 39 4.40 -16.10 7.64
N LEU A 40 3.07 -16.18 7.64
CA LEU A 40 2.15 -15.04 7.59
C LEU A 40 1.15 -15.11 8.74
N TYR A 41 0.92 -14.00 9.42
CA TYR A 41 -0.07 -13.89 10.49
C TYR A 41 -1.39 -13.35 9.94
N ILE A 42 -2.48 -14.03 10.26
CA ILE A 42 -3.84 -13.64 9.93
C ILE A 42 -4.53 -13.25 11.23
N PHE A 43 -5.16 -12.09 11.25
CA PHE A 43 -5.87 -11.55 12.41
C PHE A 43 -7.15 -10.85 11.97
N SER A 44 -8.09 -10.66 12.90
CA SER A 44 -9.28 -9.86 12.63
C SER A 44 -8.86 -8.42 12.33
N ILE A 45 -9.11 -8.00 11.09
CA ILE A 45 -8.82 -6.63 10.65
C ILE A 45 -9.74 -5.66 11.37
N GLU A 46 -11.01 -6.01 11.56
CA GLU A 46 -11.97 -5.19 12.30
C GLU A 46 -11.55 -5.01 13.75
N GLY A 47 -11.15 -6.09 14.45
CA GLY A 47 -10.64 -6.00 15.82
C GLY A 47 -9.33 -5.20 15.92
N LYS A 48 -8.48 -5.26 14.88
CA LYS A 48 -7.27 -4.43 14.81
C LYS A 48 -7.63 -2.94 14.63
N ILE A 49 -8.60 -2.62 13.79
CA ILE A 49 -9.12 -1.25 13.60
C ILE A 49 -9.71 -0.74 14.92
N GLU A 50 -10.59 -1.49 15.58
CA GLU A 50 -11.21 -1.09 16.85
C GLU A 50 -10.16 -0.76 17.91
N LYS A 51 -9.12 -1.58 18.02
CA LYS A 51 -8.00 -1.33 18.93
C LYS A 51 -7.24 -0.04 18.58
N LEU A 52 -6.98 0.19 17.30
CA LEU A 52 -6.27 1.38 16.83
C LEU A 52 -7.10 2.65 17.02
N GLU A 53 -8.41 2.60 16.79
CA GLU A 53 -9.35 3.68 17.07
C GLU A 53 -9.42 3.99 18.56
N GLY A 54 -9.47 2.96 19.41
CA GLY A 54 -9.40 3.12 20.86
C GLY A 54 -8.10 3.77 21.34
N ASN A 55 -6.96 3.39 20.75
CA ASN A 55 -5.68 4.06 21.03
C ASN A 55 -5.70 5.54 20.59
N LEU A 56 -6.28 5.85 19.44
CA LEU A 56 -6.36 7.22 18.94
C LEU A 56 -7.24 8.09 19.84
N GLU A 57 -8.37 7.58 20.31
CA GLU A 57 -9.24 8.30 21.24
C GLU A 57 -8.54 8.51 22.60
N TYR A 58 -7.87 7.47 23.12
CA TYR A 58 -7.09 7.60 24.34
C TYR A 58 -5.97 8.65 24.22
N LEU A 59 -5.24 8.66 23.11
CA LEU A 59 -4.22 9.69 22.85
C LEU A 59 -4.82 11.08 22.82
N LYS A 60 -5.96 11.25 22.14
CA LYS A 60 -6.67 12.52 22.06
C LYS A 60 -7.13 13.02 23.43
N GLU A 61 -7.62 12.14 24.30
CA GLU A 61 -7.95 12.48 25.69
C GLU A 61 -6.69 12.84 26.50
N PHE A 62 -5.61 12.07 26.33
CA PHE A 62 -4.34 12.27 27.02
C PHE A 62 -3.66 13.59 26.64
N THR A 63 -3.77 14.00 25.37
CA THR A 63 -3.20 15.24 24.83
C THR A 63 -4.24 16.36 24.66
N ALA A 64 -5.38 16.29 25.34
CA ALA A 64 -6.51 17.19 25.11
C ALA A 64 -6.16 18.70 25.23
N GLU A 65 -5.31 19.09 26.17
CA GLU A 65 -4.89 20.50 26.29
C GLU A 65 -3.98 20.94 25.14
N LEU A 66 -3.06 20.08 24.70
CA LEU A 66 -2.22 20.33 23.52
C LEU A 66 -3.08 20.43 22.26
N GLN A 67 -4.09 19.56 22.13
CA GLN A 67 -5.02 19.59 21.00
C GLN A 67 -5.83 20.89 20.99
N LYS A 68 -6.31 21.34 22.15
CA LYS A 68 -7.02 22.61 22.27
C LYS A 68 -6.15 23.81 21.93
N GLU A 69 -4.87 23.76 22.28
CA GLU A 69 -3.90 24.78 21.89
C GLU A 69 -3.65 24.78 20.38
N LEU A 70 -3.51 23.60 19.76
CA LEU A 70 -3.40 23.45 18.31
C LEU A 70 -4.61 24.03 17.57
N ASP A 71 -5.82 23.72 18.03
CA ASP A 71 -7.07 24.25 17.46
C ASP A 71 -7.13 25.79 17.54
N ARG A 72 -6.66 26.35 18.66
CA ARG A 72 -6.58 27.81 18.84
C ARG A 72 -5.56 28.43 17.88
N LEU A 73 -4.38 27.83 17.75
CA LEU A 73 -3.34 28.30 16.84
C LEU A 73 -3.79 28.23 15.38
N GLU A 74 -4.54 27.20 15.01
CA GLU A 74 -5.16 27.11 13.69
C GLU A 74 -6.14 28.26 13.43
N GLU A 75 -6.98 28.61 14.42
CA GLU A 75 -7.86 29.78 14.32
C GLU A 75 -7.07 31.09 14.18
N ASP A 76 -5.99 31.25 14.93
CA ASP A 76 -5.13 32.43 14.87
C ASP A 76 -4.39 32.53 13.52
N ALA A 77 -3.86 31.41 13.00
CA ALA A 77 -3.27 31.33 11.66
C ALA A 77 -4.28 31.74 10.57
N ASN A 78 -5.49 31.20 10.62
CA ASN A 78 -6.55 31.53 9.66
C ASN A 78 -6.90 33.03 9.66
N LYS A 79 -6.92 33.67 10.84
CA LYS A 79 -7.11 35.13 10.94
C LYS A 79 -5.96 35.92 10.34
N LEU A 80 -4.72 35.46 10.50
CA LEU A 80 -3.54 36.09 9.91
C LEU A 80 -3.57 35.98 8.38
N TYR A 81 -3.88 34.79 7.84
CA TYR A 81 -4.03 34.59 6.40
C TYR A 81 -5.15 35.44 5.81
N SER A 82 -6.29 35.57 6.49
CA SER A 82 -7.37 36.48 6.08
C SER A 82 -6.90 37.93 5.96
N LYS A 83 -6.07 38.41 6.89
CA LYS A 83 -5.53 39.78 6.84
C LYS A 83 -4.48 39.94 5.73
N LEU A 84 -3.68 38.91 5.47
CA LEU A 84 -2.73 38.91 4.34
C LEU A 84 -3.48 39.02 3.01
N ASP A 85 -4.56 38.27 2.85
CA ASP A 85 -5.43 38.32 1.66
C ASP A 85 -6.00 39.73 1.44
N GLU A 86 -6.55 40.36 2.50
CA GLU A 86 -7.04 41.75 2.44
C GLU A 86 -5.96 42.75 2.01
N ILE A 87 -4.71 42.56 2.46
CA ILE A 87 -3.58 43.40 2.06
C ILE A 87 -3.25 43.20 0.60
N TYR A 88 -3.22 41.96 0.12
CA TYR A 88 -2.92 41.67 -1.28
C TYR A 88 -3.97 42.21 -2.23
N ASP A 89 -5.25 42.07 -1.88
CA ASP A 89 -6.37 42.69 -2.62
C ASP A 89 -6.21 44.21 -2.68
N ALA A 90 -5.85 44.85 -1.55
CA ALA A 90 -5.62 46.28 -1.52
C ALA A 90 -4.40 46.70 -2.38
N GLN A 91 -3.32 45.93 -2.33
CA GLN A 91 -2.14 46.18 -3.16
C GLN A 91 -2.44 46.06 -4.65
N ASP A 92 -3.22 45.07 -5.06
CA ASP A 92 -3.62 44.87 -6.46
C ASP A 92 -4.35 46.10 -7.01
N ILE A 93 -5.33 46.61 -6.25
CA ILE A 93 -6.06 47.85 -6.59
C ILE A 93 -5.11 49.05 -6.74
N LEU A 94 -4.15 49.21 -5.81
CA LEU A 94 -3.20 50.32 -5.87
C LEU A 94 -2.22 50.19 -7.04
N TYR A 95 -1.78 48.97 -7.37
CA TYR A 95 -0.94 48.72 -8.53
C TYR A 95 -1.67 48.99 -9.84
N ASP A 96 -2.94 48.60 -9.95
CA ASP A 96 -3.79 48.93 -11.09
C ASP A 96 -3.86 50.45 -11.32
N GLU A 97 -4.10 51.24 -10.26
CA GLU A 97 -4.08 52.71 -10.35
C GLU A 97 -2.68 53.24 -10.71
N TYR A 98 -1.61 52.65 -10.15
CA TYR A 98 -0.23 53.09 -10.40
C TYR A 98 0.18 52.90 -11.87
N TYR A 99 -0.22 51.79 -12.49
CA TYR A 99 0.08 51.48 -13.89
C TYR A 99 -0.90 52.11 -14.90
N ASP A 100 -1.99 52.72 -14.46
CA ASP A 100 -2.90 53.48 -15.34
C ASP A 100 -2.13 54.65 -16.01
N PRO A 101 -2.17 54.75 -17.37
CA PRO A 101 -1.59 55.87 -18.10
C PRO A 101 -2.14 57.25 -17.72
N ALA A 102 -3.36 57.34 -17.17
CA ALA A 102 -3.98 58.58 -16.73
C ALA A 102 -3.45 59.08 -15.37
N THR A 103 -2.78 58.22 -14.60
CA THR A 103 -2.30 58.56 -13.26
C THR A 103 -1.11 59.52 -13.32
N THR A 104 -1.23 60.62 -12.57
CA THR A 104 -0.19 61.68 -12.52
C THR A 104 1.06 61.23 -11.76
N VAL A 105 2.21 61.86 -12.05
CA VAL A 105 3.48 61.56 -11.35
C VAL A 105 3.36 61.74 -9.83
N ALA A 106 2.75 62.84 -9.38
CA ALA A 106 2.55 63.09 -7.94
C ALA A 106 1.69 61.99 -7.29
N ARG A 107 0.62 61.54 -7.96
CA ARG A 107 -0.21 60.44 -7.46
C ARG A 107 0.55 59.12 -7.42
N LYS A 108 1.41 58.85 -8.42
CA LYS A 108 2.28 57.64 -8.41
C LYS A 108 3.23 57.62 -7.22
N GLU A 109 3.79 58.75 -6.83
CA GLU A 109 4.63 58.86 -5.64
C GLU A 109 3.85 58.56 -4.35
N GLU A 110 2.61 59.04 -4.24
CA GLU A 110 1.71 58.71 -3.11
C GLU A 110 1.36 57.21 -3.07
N LEU A 111 0.96 56.64 -4.22
CA LEU A 111 0.60 55.23 -4.35
C LEU A 111 1.77 54.32 -3.96
N MET A 112 3.00 54.66 -4.36
CA MET A 112 4.19 53.91 -3.95
C MET A 112 4.38 53.89 -2.43
N ILE A 113 4.11 55.01 -1.75
CA ILE A 113 4.18 55.08 -0.29
C ILE A 113 3.09 54.22 0.36
N GLU A 114 1.87 54.24 -0.18
CA GLU A 114 0.76 53.40 0.29
C GLU A 114 1.05 51.90 0.11
N ILE A 115 1.51 51.51 -1.09
CA ILE A 115 1.93 50.14 -1.41
C ILE A 115 3.05 49.68 -0.48
N GLN A 116 4.08 50.50 -0.26
CA GLN A 116 5.19 50.14 0.63
C GLN A 116 4.71 49.88 2.06
N LYS A 117 3.81 50.72 2.60
CA LYS A 117 3.24 50.51 3.93
C LYS A 117 2.46 49.20 4.03
N LEU A 118 1.72 48.85 2.99
CA LEU A 118 1.02 47.57 2.91
C LEU A 118 2.01 46.40 2.86
N SER A 119 3.11 46.53 2.11
CA SER A 119 4.17 45.51 2.06
C SER A 119 4.83 45.32 3.42
N ASP A 120 5.23 46.42 4.08
CA ASP A 120 5.83 46.35 5.42
C ASP A 120 4.87 45.66 6.41
N ARG A 121 3.56 45.93 6.29
CA ARG A 121 2.53 45.28 7.10
C ARG A 121 2.36 43.80 6.78
N ALA A 122 2.46 43.41 5.50
CA ALA A 122 2.44 42.01 5.10
C ALA A 122 3.64 41.26 5.68
N ASP A 123 4.83 41.86 5.64
CA ASP A 123 6.06 41.27 6.22
C ASP A 123 5.90 41.02 7.73
N GLU A 124 5.33 41.96 8.48
CA GLU A 124 5.02 41.78 9.91
C GLU A 124 4.01 40.65 10.16
N LEU A 125 3.04 40.44 9.28
CA LEU A 125 2.06 39.35 9.41
C LEU A 125 2.69 38.00 9.05
N TYR A 126 3.59 37.96 8.07
CA TYR A 126 4.33 36.74 7.75
C TYR A 126 5.21 36.27 8.90
N GLU A 127 5.86 37.19 9.62
CA GLU A 127 6.63 36.86 10.81
C GLU A 127 5.72 36.20 11.88
N GLN A 128 4.54 36.76 12.11
CA GLN A 128 3.54 36.18 13.03
C GLN A 128 3.04 34.80 12.58
N VAL A 129 2.80 34.60 11.28
CA VAL A 129 2.44 33.28 10.74
C VAL A 129 3.57 32.28 11.02
N GLY A 130 4.82 32.67 10.78
CA GLY A 130 5.97 31.81 11.08
C GLY A 130 6.11 31.44 12.55
N GLU A 131 5.79 32.35 13.47
CA GLU A 131 5.72 32.05 14.91
C GLU A 131 4.63 31.01 15.23
N VAL A 132 3.45 31.17 14.65
CA VAL A 132 2.34 30.22 14.84
C VAL A 132 2.69 28.84 14.26
N ASP A 133 3.25 28.79 13.06
CA ASP A 133 3.67 27.53 12.42
C ASP A 133 4.70 26.78 13.28
N GLN A 134 5.66 27.51 13.89
CA GLN A 134 6.64 26.92 14.80
C GLN A 134 5.96 26.35 16.05
N GLN A 135 5.01 27.07 16.64
CA GLN A 135 4.26 26.60 17.81
C GLN A 135 3.45 25.35 17.50
N GLN A 136 2.80 25.30 16.32
CA GLN A 136 2.07 24.11 15.88
C GLN A 136 3.01 22.90 15.70
N ALA A 137 4.20 23.11 15.13
CA ALA A 137 5.21 22.06 14.99
C ALA A 137 5.68 21.53 16.35
N ASP A 138 5.98 22.42 17.30
CA ASP A 138 6.41 22.06 18.65
C ASP A 138 5.33 21.26 19.40
N ILE A 139 4.05 21.60 19.21
CA ILE A 139 2.93 20.86 19.79
C ILE A 139 2.78 19.48 19.13
N SER A 140 2.93 19.39 17.81
CA SER A 140 2.91 18.11 17.09
C SER A 140 4.00 17.17 17.62
N ASP A 141 5.22 17.68 17.82
CA ASP A 141 6.32 16.91 18.40
C ASP A 141 6.02 16.45 19.83
N GLN A 142 5.35 17.27 20.64
CA GLN A 142 4.91 16.88 21.98
C GLN A 142 3.88 15.74 21.96
N ILE A 143 2.94 15.78 21.01
CA ILE A 143 1.94 14.71 20.84
C ILE A 143 2.60 13.40 20.38
N ASP A 144 3.57 13.48 19.47
CA ASP A 144 4.32 12.31 19.01
C ASP A 144 5.16 11.71 20.14
N ASN A 145 5.80 12.55 20.96
CA ASN A 145 6.52 12.10 22.15
C ASN A 145 5.59 11.44 23.17
N ALA A 146 4.42 12.03 23.44
CA ALA A 146 3.40 11.43 24.31
C ALA A 146 2.94 10.06 23.79
N SER A 147 2.78 9.91 22.48
CA SER A 147 2.43 8.63 21.85
C SER A 147 3.51 7.57 22.11
N ASN A 148 4.78 7.95 21.93
CA ASN A 148 5.92 7.07 22.18
C ASN A 148 6.03 6.66 23.67
N GLU A 149 5.79 7.58 24.61
CA GLU A 149 5.78 7.29 26.05
C GLU A 149 4.71 6.27 26.45
N LEU A 150 3.58 6.26 25.74
CA LEU A 150 2.49 5.30 25.90
C LEU A 150 2.77 3.97 25.17
N GLY A 151 3.90 3.85 24.46
CA GLY A 151 4.22 2.69 23.63
C GLY A 151 3.30 2.55 22.42
N MET A 152 2.73 3.65 21.95
CA MET A 152 1.83 3.73 20.81
C MET A 152 2.53 4.34 19.60
N ASP A 153 2.09 3.95 18.40
CA ASP A 153 2.47 4.65 17.18
C ASP A 153 1.91 6.08 17.20
N SER A 154 2.53 7.01 16.45
CA SER A 154 2.02 8.38 16.36
C SER A 154 0.62 8.45 15.73
N PRO A 155 -0.18 9.50 16.00
CA PRO A 155 -1.55 9.59 15.51
C PRO A 155 -1.67 9.46 13.99
N ASN A 156 -0.71 10.01 13.23
CA ASN A 156 -0.70 9.91 11.77
C ASN A 156 -0.41 8.49 11.29
N VAL A 157 0.51 7.78 11.96
CA VAL A 157 0.80 6.38 11.66
C VAL A 157 -0.41 5.49 11.97
N ILE A 158 -1.09 5.72 13.11
CA ILE A 158 -2.31 5.00 13.48
C ILE A 158 -3.41 5.22 12.43
N LYS A 159 -3.69 6.47 12.04
CA LYS A 159 -4.68 6.81 11.01
C LYS A 159 -4.37 6.12 9.67
N GLU A 160 -3.11 6.11 9.26
CA GLU A 160 -2.70 5.44 8.02
C GLU A 160 -2.83 3.92 8.09
N GLN A 161 -2.55 3.31 9.24
CA GLN A 161 -2.81 1.87 9.45
C GLN A 161 -4.30 1.55 9.35
N ILE A 162 -5.16 2.33 10.03
CA ILE A 162 -6.63 2.18 9.96
C ILE A 162 -7.09 2.27 8.50
N ARG A 163 -6.63 3.29 7.76
CA ARG A 163 -6.96 3.49 6.34
C ARG A 163 -6.61 2.27 5.49
N LYS A 164 -5.40 1.74 5.62
CA LYS A 164 -4.96 0.54 4.86
C LYS A 164 -5.80 -0.70 5.19
N TYR A 165 -6.15 -0.88 6.45
CA TYR A 165 -7.01 -1.98 6.88
C TYR A 165 -8.44 -1.85 6.35
N GLN A 166 -8.99 -0.63 6.35
CA GLN A 166 -10.28 -0.34 5.72
C GLN A 166 -10.26 -0.62 4.22
N GLU A 167 -9.22 -0.17 3.50
CA GLU A 167 -9.05 -0.48 2.07
C GLU A 167 -8.99 -1.99 1.81
N GLN A 168 -8.28 -2.75 2.65
CA GLN A 168 -8.23 -4.20 2.53
C GLN A 168 -9.63 -4.84 2.65
N ILE A 169 -10.48 -4.33 3.56
CA ILE A 169 -11.87 -4.77 3.71
C ILE A 169 -12.70 -4.34 2.50
N ASP A 170 -12.67 -3.06 2.14
CA ASP A 170 -13.52 -2.47 1.09
C ASP A 170 -13.28 -3.11 -0.28
N PHE A 171 -12.04 -3.46 -0.58
CA PHE A 171 -11.66 -4.12 -1.82
C PHE A 171 -11.59 -5.66 -1.71
N ASN A 172 -11.99 -6.23 -0.56
CA ASN A 172 -11.94 -7.67 -0.27
C ASN A 172 -10.58 -8.30 -0.64
N ILE A 173 -9.49 -7.65 -0.21
CA ILE A 173 -8.13 -8.05 -0.59
C ILE A 173 -7.71 -9.25 0.28
N PRO A 174 -7.43 -10.42 -0.33
CA PRO A 174 -7.01 -11.60 0.42
C PRO A 174 -5.61 -11.42 1.02
N TRP A 175 -5.31 -12.20 2.05
CA TRP A 175 -3.95 -12.37 2.54
C TRP A 175 -3.11 -13.03 1.44
N ARG A 176 -1.87 -12.57 1.22
CA ARG A 176 -1.01 -13.11 0.18
C ARG A 176 0.44 -13.27 0.63
N THR A 177 1.09 -14.30 0.12
CA THR A 177 2.53 -14.55 0.34
C THR A 177 3.39 -13.76 -0.65
N SER A 178 4.72 -13.92 -0.59
CA SER A 178 5.58 -13.70 -1.75
C SER A 178 5.46 -14.87 -2.73
N GLN A 179 6.12 -14.79 -3.88
CA GLN A 179 6.32 -15.97 -4.73
C GLN A 179 7.31 -16.94 -4.08
N ILE A 180 7.20 -18.22 -4.43
CA ILE A 180 8.21 -19.22 -4.08
C ILE A 180 9.45 -19.01 -4.95
N GLU A 181 10.61 -18.96 -4.32
CA GLU A 181 11.88 -18.71 -4.99
C GLU A 181 12.52 -20.03 -5.43
N SER A 182 13.46 -19.96 -6.38
CA SER A 182 14.31 -21.07 -6.80
C SER A 182 13.60 -22.33 -7.33
N VAL A 183 12.37 -22.19 -7.82
CA VAL A 183 11.72 -23.20 -8.68
C VAL A 183 12.24 -23.03 -10.10
N LEU A 184 12.97 -24.02 -10.60
CA LEU A 184 13.55 -24.00 -11.94
C LEU A 184 12.93 -25.10 -12.78
N GLY A 185 12.20 -24.74 -13.83
CA GLY A 185 11.62 -25.73 -14.72
C GLY A 185 11.29 -25.19 -16.11
N THR A 186 11.00 -26.11 -17.01
CA THR A 186 10.44 -25.78 -18.33
C THR A 186 8.98 -25.37 -18.16
N GLU A 187 8.62 -24.21 -18.70
CA GLU A 187 7.24 -23.70 -18.70
C GLU A 187 6.30 -24.57 -19.56
N PRO A 188 5.00 -24.66 -19.22
CA PRO A 188 4.34 -24.04 -18.07
C PRO A 188 4.55 -24.81 -16.76
N ILE A 189 4.85 -24.09 -15.67
CA ILE A 189 4.86 -24.63 -14.31
C ILE A 189 3.52 -24.38 -13.62
N ILE A 190 2.88 -25.45 -13.16
CA ILE A 190 1.58 -25.43 -12.47
C ILE A 190 1.80 -25.66 -10.99
N TYR A 191 1.11 -24.86 -10.18
CA TYR A 191 1.11 -24.95 -8.72
C TYR A 191 -0.30 -25.33 -8.25
N THR A 192 -0.38 -26.26 -7.31
CA THR A 192 -1.63 -26.71 -6.70
C THR A 192 -1.45 -26.79 -5.19
N VAL A 193 -2.42 -26.29 -4.42
CA VAL A 193 -2.47 -26.54 -2.98
C VAL A 193 -2.90 -28.00 -2.80
N LEU A 194 -1.99 -28.84 -2.29
CA LEU A 194 -2.23 -30.28 -2.14
C LEU A 194 -2.84 -30.63 -0.79
N ASP A 195 -2.35 -29.98 0.27
CA ASP A 195 -2.82 -30.17 1.64
C ASP A 195 -2.61 -28.90 2.45
N ALA A 196 -3.44 -28.73 3.48
CA ALA A 196 -3.20 -27.76 4.53
C ALA A 196 -3.53 -28.41 5.88
N LYS A 197 -2.59 -28.41 6.82
CA LYS A 197 -2.75 -29.12 8.09
C LYS A 197 -2.45 -28.22 9.28
N ASN A 198 -3.05 -28.56 10.42
CA ASN A 198 -2.81 -27.92 11.72
C ASN A 198 -2.66 -29.02 12.77
N THR A 199 -1.87 -28.77 13.81
CA THR A 199 -1.61 -29.71 14.92
C THR A 199 -2.87 -30.23 15.63
N GLN A 200 -3.99 -29.53 15.50
CA GLN A 200 -5.29 -29.84 16.10
C GLN A 200 -6.29 -30.50 15.12
N GLY A 201 -5.90 -30.75 13.86
CA GLY A 201 -6.74 -31.48 12.90
C GLY A 201 -7.83 -30.67 12.18
N ASN A 202 -7.72 -29.33 12.12
CA ASN A 202 -8.67 -28.45 11.41
C ASN A 202 -8.21 -28.06 9.99
N GLY A 203 -7.30 -28.83 9.41
CA GLY A 203 -6.69 -28.54 8.10
C GLY A 203 -7.71 -28.40 6.96
N ASP A 204 -8.65 -29.34 6.88
CA ASP A 204 -9.67 -29.39 5.81
C ASP A 204 -10.49 -28.11 5.72
N LYS A 205 -10.88 -27.52 6.86
CA LYS A 205 -11.63 -26.26 6.88
C LYS A 205 -10.80 -25.08 6.42
N PHE A 206 -9.53 -25.03 6.79
CA PHE A 206 -8.63 -23.97 6.33
C PHE A 206 -8.41 -24.07 4.83
N MET A 207 -8.26 -25.30 4.30
CA MET A 207 -8.08 -25.57 2.88
C MET A 207 -9.18 -24.99 1.98
N GLU A 208 -10.42 -24.85 2.48
CA GLU A 208 -11.53 -24.22 1.75
C GLU A 208 -11.25 -22.75 1.37
N TYR A 209 -10.35 -22.07 2.09
CA TYR A 209 -10.02 -20.66 1.92
C TYR A 209 -8.64 -20.41 1.28
N VAL A 210 -7.88 -21.48 0.99
CA VAL A 210 -6.50 -21.37 0.49
C VAL A 210 -6.46 -21.60 -1.02
N HIS A 211 -5.82 -20.68 -1.72
CA HIS A 211 -5.66 -20.72 -3.17
C HIS A 211 -4.21 -20.51 -3.56
N VAL A 212 -3.81 -20.98 -4.74
CA VAL A 212 -2.47 -20.72 -5.28
C VAL A 212 -2.57 -20.26 -6.73
N GLN A 213 -1.72 -19.30 -7.09
CA GLN A 213 -1.54 -18.82 -8.45
C GLN A 213 -0.06 -18.88 -8.84
N GLY A 214 0.22 -18.76 -10.14
CA GLY A 214 1.55 -18.90 -10.73
C GLY A 214 2.70 -18.23 -9.95
N GLY A 215 3.86 -18.86 -9.98
CA GLY A 215 5.00 -18.53 -9.12
C GLY A 215 4.80 -18.97 -7.67
N GLY A 216 3.88 -19.91 -7.41
CA GLY A 216 3.55 -20.38 -6.07
C GLY A 216 3.02 -19.29 -5.15
N LEU A 217 2.33 -18.28 -5.68
CA LEU A 217 1.76 -17.22 -4.85
C LEU A 217 0.52 -17.77 -4.14
N ILE A 218 0.58 -17.90 -2.81
CA ILE A 218 -0.54 -18.43 -2.01
C ILE A 218 -1.41 -17.27 -1.53
N TYR A 219 -2.72 -17.44 -1.64
CA TYR A 219 -3.74 -16.54 -1.13
C TYR A 219 -4.57 -17.24 -0.05
N VAL A 220 -4.99 -16.47 0.94
CA VAL A 220 -6.01 -16.89 1.90
C VAL A 220 -7.12 -15.85 1.91
N ASP A 221 -8.34 -16.30 1.69
CA ASP A 221 -9.51 -15.44 1.65
C ASP A 221 -9.64 -14.57 2.90
N LEU A 222 -10.13 -13.34 2.69
CA LEU A 222 -10.38 -12.40 3.78
C LEU A 222 -11.49 -12.92 4.70
N GLY A 223 -11.33 -12.77 6.01
CA GLY A 223 -12.32 -13.20 7.00
C GLY A 223 -12.22 -14.68 7.41
N VAL A 224 -11.20 -15.41 6.95
CA VAL A 224 -10.96 -16.82 7.32
C VAL A 224 -10.93 -17.04 8.83
N GLU A 225 -10.46 -16.07 9.61
CA GLU A 225 -10.38 -16.13 11.08
C GLU A 225 -11.76 -16.25 11.76
N LYS A 226 -12.83 -15.90 11.05
CA LYS A 226 -14.21 -16.03 11.55
C LYS A 226 -14.75 -17.46 11.43
N HIS A 227 -14.10 -18.29 10.62
CA HIS A 227 -14.58 -19.63 10.27
C HIS A 227 -13.60 -20.74 10.67
N VAL A 228 -12.32 -20.41 10.74
CA VAL A 228 -11.22 -21.34 11.02
C VAL A 228 -10.62 -21.01 12.39
N PRO A 229 -10.48 -21.99 13.31
CA PRO A 229 -9.93 -21.74 14.63
C PRO A 229 -8.49 -21.21 14.61
N ALA A 230 -8.14 -20.37 15.60
CA ALA A 230 -6.76 -19.93 15.80
C ALA A 230 -5.77 -21.10 15.86
N GLY A 231 -4.58 -20.90 15.29
CA GLY A 231 -3.53 -21.90 15.25
C GLY A 231 -2.61 -21.73 14.05
N ALA A 232 -1.57 -22.58 14.00
CA ALA A 232 -0.62 -22.63 12.89
C ALA A 232 -1.06 -23.68 11.87
N TYR A 233 -1.20 -23.25 10.62
CA TYR A 233 -1.60 -24.07 9.48
C TYR A 233 -0.45 -24.12 8.48
N THR A 234 0.07 -25.30 8.18
CA THR A 234 1.11 -25.49 7.17
C THR A 234 0.50 -25.95 5.85
N VAL A 235 0.95 -25.34 4.75
CA VAL A 235 0.48 -25.60 3.39
C VAL A 235 1.49 -26.43 2.64
N THR A 236 1.03 -27.48 1.97
CA THR A 236 1.81 -28.32 1.06
C THR A 236 1.47 -27.97 -0.38
N LEU A 237 2.47 -27.73 -1.21
CA LEU A 237 2.29 -27.45 -2.63
C LEU A 237 2.71 -28.64 -3.50
N GLU A 238 1.89 -28.96 -4.48
CA GLU A 238 2.28 -29.74 -5.64
C GLU A 238 2.76 -28.79 -6.75
N ILE A 239 3.96 -29.02 -7.27
CA ILE A 239 4.55 -28.27 -8.38
C ILE A 239 4.75 -29.24 -9.54
N ARG A 240 4.21 -28.88 -10.71
CA ARG A 240 4.19 -29.76 -11.88
C ARG A 240 4.60 -29.04 -13.15
N ASN A 241 5.26 -29.78 -14.02
CA ASN A 241 5.36 -29.45 -15.44
C ASN A 241 5.30 -30.74 -16.27
N GLU A 242 5.51 -30.64 -17.58
CA GLU A 242 5.35 -31.77 -18.50
C GLU A 242 6.18 -33.00 -18.06
N GLY A 243 5.47 -34.05 -17.64
CA GLY A 243 6.07 -35.32 -17.22
C GLY A 243 6.73 -35.33 -15.84
N ARG A 244 6.68 -34.24 -15.05
CA ARG A 244 7.28 -34.19 -13.71
C ARG A 244 6.37 -33.57 -12.65
N THR A 245 6.45 -34.14 -11.46
CA THR A 245 5.77 -33.66 -10.25
C THR A 245 6.77 -33.59 -9.09
N ARG A 246 6.68 -32.53 -8.29
CA ARG A 246 7.36 -32.38 -7.00
C ARG A 246 6.33 -31.96 -5.96
N ILE A 247 6.42 -32.58 -4.78
CA ILE A 247 5.60 -32.20 -3.63
C ILE A 247 6.53 -31.50 -2.65
N MET A 248 6.15 -30.31 -2.24
CA MET A 248 6.83 -29.52 -1.22
C MET A 248 5.93 -29.47 0.01
N GLU A 249 6.21 -30.36 0.96
CA GLU A 249 5.46 -30.48 2.21
C GLU A 249 5.73 -29.30 3.13
N ASP A 250 4.68 -28.80 3.79
CA ASP A 250 4.75 -27.75 4.81
C ASP A 250 5.56 -26.51 4.40
N VAL A 251 5.46 -26.12 3.13
CA VAL A 251 6.30 -25.09 2.51
C VAL A 251 5.97 -23.66 2.97
N TYR A 252 4.79 -23.45 3.56
CA TYR A 252 4.37 -22.16 4.10
C TYR A 252 3.49 -22.33 5.34
N THR A 253 3.59 -21.42 6.30
CA THR A 253 2.82 -21.40 7.54
C THR A 253 1.93 -20.16 7.63
N PHE A 254 0.64 -20.36 7.85
CA PHE A 254 -0.30 -19.31 8.23
C PHE A 254 -0.65 -19.43 9.70
N VAL A 255 -0.47 -18.36 10.47
CA VAL A 255 -0.81 -18.32 11.90
C VAL A 255 -2.06 -17.47 12.07
N ILE A 256 -3.19 -18.13 12.30
CA ILE A 256 -4.46 -17.45 12.60
C ILE A 256 -4.49 -17.07 14.08
N GLN A 257 -4.69 -15.78 14.34
CA GLN A 257 -4.81 -15.16 15.65
C GLN A 257 -6.26 -14.70 15.86
N ASN A 258 -6.78 -14.97 17.05
CA ASN A 258 -8.07 -14.44 17.51
C ASN A 258 -7.86 -13.27 18.47
#